data_AF-A0A3M2LGD0-F1
#
_entry.id   AF-A0A3M2LGD0-F1
#
_cell.length_a   1.000
_cell.length_b   1.000
_cell.length_c   1.000
_cell.angle_alpha   90.00
_cell.angle_beta   90.00
_cell.angle_gamma   90.00
#
_symmetry.space_group_name_H-M   'P 1'
#
loop_
_entity.id
_entity.type
_entity.pdbx_description
1 polymer ?
#
loop_
_entity_poly.entity_id
_entity_poly.type
_entity_poly.pdbx_seq_one_letter_code
_entity_poly.pdbx_strand_id
1 'polypeptide(L)'
;MSGERPRFASTEHLATEAIAAYVDGELRMNAYLRAAEHLAKCVDCAAEVDAQQQARIALRQAAQCRISAPLNLHDSLSRIPLAGSSTIGEIASDSKRWSGWWRK
;
A
#
# COMPACT_ATOMS: atom_id res chain seq x y z
N MET A 1 -0.74 -29.39 21.61
CA MET A 1 -0.66 -28.64 20.32
C MET A 1 0.29 -27.46 20.55
N SER A 2 1.58 -27.73 20.48
CA SER A 2 2.61 -26.72 20.74
C SER A 2 2.77 -25.84 19.50
N GLY A 3 2.23 -24.63 19.56
CA GLY A 3 2.57 -23.58 18.63
C GLY A 3 3.95 -23.04 18.99
N GLU A 4 5.01 -23.72 18.56
CA GLU A 4 6.34 -23.11 18.51
C GLU A 4 6.27 -21.93 17.55
N ARG A 5 6.12 -20.73 18.13
CA ARG A 5 6.34 -19.49 17.40
C ARG A 5 7.76 -19.52 16.85
N PRO A 6 7.99 -19.19 15.57
CA PRO A 6 9.34 -18.99 15.06
C PRO A 6 10.00 -17.92 15.96
N ARG A 7 10.90 -18.36 16.85
CA ARG A 7 11.86 -17.48 17.48
C ARG A 7 12.81 -17.12 16.35
N PHE A 8 12.86 -15.84 15.98
CA PHE A 8 13.86 -15.35 15.04
C PHE A 8 15.23 -15.77 15.57
N ALA A 9 15.81 -16.78 14.93
CA ALA A 9 17.14 -17.27 15.21
C ALA A 9 17.93 -17.10 13.91
N SER A 10 18.42 -15.89 13.70
CA SER A 10 19.50 -15.57 12.77
C SER A 10 20.28 -14.44 13.44
N THR A 11 21.56 -14.69 13.69
CA THR A 11 22.39 -13.99 14.68
C THR A 11 22.40 -12.48 14.47
N GLU A 12 22.14 -11.75 15.56
CA GLU A 12 22.28 -10.30 15.78
C GLU A 12 21.52 -9.29 14.90
N HIS A 13 20.95 -9.66 13.75
CA HIS A 13 20.24 -8.74 12.84
C HIS A 13 18.84 -9.22 12.40
N LEU A 14 18.02 -8.30 11.88
CA LEU A 14 16.75 -8.68 11.23
C LEU A 14 17.04 -9.50 9.97
N ALA A 15 16.17 -10.48 9.70
CA ALA A 15 16.17 -11.16 8.41
C ALA A 15 15.76 -10.20 7.28
N THR A 16 16.31 -10.38 6.09
CA THR A 16 16.06 -9.49 4.93
C THR A 16 14.57 -9.39 4.58
N GLU A 17 13.83 -10.50 4.69
CA GLU A 17 12.37 -10.49 4.49
C GLU A 17 11.62 -9.67 5.54
N ALA A 18 12.14 -9.60 6.78
CA ALA A 18 11.54 -8.78 7.83
C ALA A 18 11.79 -7.28 7.58
N ILE A 19 12.95 -6.93 7.03
CA ILE A 19 13.29 -5.57 6.62
C ILE A 19 12.39 -5.12 5.47
N ALA A 20 12.21 -5.96 4.44
CA ALA A 20 11.32 -5.67 3.32
C ALA A 20 9.87 -5.47 3.79
N ALA A 21 9.35 -6.40 4.60
CA ALA A 21 8.01 -6.28 5.15
C ALA A 21 7.83 -5.05 6.07
N TYR A 22 8.89 -4.60 6.76
CA TYR A 22 8.86 -3.38 7.55
C TYR A 22 8.75 -2.13 6.65
N VAL A 23 9.61 -2.04 5.63
CA VAL A 23 9.63 -0.92 4.66
C VAL A 23 8.30 -0.81 3.90
N ASP A 24 7.73 -1.95 3.50
CA ASP A 24 6.46 -1.96 2.79
C ASP A 24 5.23 -1.76 3.69
N GLY A 25 5.40 -1.86 5.02
CA GLY A 25 4.32 -1.69 5.99
C GLY A 25 3.42 -2.92 6.13
N GLU A 26 3.92 -4.09 5.76
CA GLU A 26 3.17 -5.36 5.75
C GLU A 26 3.27 -6.15 7.06
N LEU A 27 4.12 -5.72 7.99
CA LEU A 27 4.23 -6.34 9.30
C LEU A 27 2.97 -6.08 10.16
N ARG A 28 2.49 -7.14 10.82
CA ARG A 28 1.49 -6.99 11.89
C ARG A 28 2.07 -6.17 13.04
N MET A 29 1.22 -5.44 13.77
CA MET A 29 1.60 -4.51 14.85
C MET A 29 2.68 -5.05 15.81
N ASN A 30 2.52 -6.27 16.33
CA ASN A 30 3.50 -6.87 17.26
C ASN A 30 4.87 -7.20 16.61
N ALA A 31 4.90 -7.46 15.31
CA ALA A 31 6.16 -7.65 14.59
C ALA A 31 6.79 -6.29 14.24
N TYR A 32 5.97 -5.31 13.86
CA TYR A 32 6.40 -3.94 13.61
C TYR A 32 7.08 -3.32 14.83
N LEU A 33 6.49 -3.42 16.03
CA LEU A 33 7.08 -2.86 17.26
C LEU A 33 8.44 -3.49 17.59
N ARG A 34 8.58 -4.81 17.42
CA ARG A 34 9.86 -5.51 17.64
C ARG A 34 10.92 -5.10 16.63
N ALA A 35 10.53 -4.95 15.36
CA ALA A 35 11.43 -4.45 14.32
C ALA A 35 11.86 -3.01 14.63
N ALA A 36 10.92 -2.12 14.95
CA ALA A 36 11.21 -0.72 15.30
C ALA A 36 12.16 -0.59 16.51
N GLU A 37 11.94 -1.39 17.56
CA GLU A 37 12.83 -1.43 18.73
C GLU A 37 14.24 -1.88 18.35
N HIS A 38 14.38 -2.85 17.45
CA HIS A 38 15.67 -3.31 16.98
C HIS A 38 16.37 -2.24 16.12
N LEU A 39 15.66 -1.60 15.19
CA LEU A 39 16.20 -0.54 14.33
C LEU A 39 16.74 0.64 15.15
N ALA A 40 16.12 0.94 16.30
CA ALA A 40 16.62 1.96 17.22
C ALA A 40 17.97 1.60 17.87
N LYS A 41 18.37 0.33 17.87
CA LYS A 41 19.57 -0.19 18.53
C LYS A 41 20.64 -0.68 17.56
N CYS A 42 20.27 -1.05 16.33
CA CYS A 42 21.16 -1.60 15.32
C CYS A 42 21.23 -0.69 14.10
N VAL A 43 22.40 -0.07 13.90
CA VAL A 43 22.65 0.86 12.79
C VAL A 43 22.70 0.16 11.43
N ASP A 44 23.15 -1.09 11.38
CA ASP A 44 23.26 -1.84 10.12
C ASP A 44 21.87 -2.16 9.55
N CYS A 45 20.95 -2.62 10.42
CA CYS A 45 19.57 -2.86 10.00
C CYS A 45 18.85 -1.55 9.63
N ALA A 46 19.16 -0.43 10.30
CA ALA A 46 18.62 0.87 9.92
C ALA A 46 19.13 1.31 8.52
N ALA A 47 20.42 1.10 8.24
CA ALA A 47 21.00 1.38 6.92
C ALA A 47 20.37 0.51 5.82
N GLU A 48 20.07 -0.76 6.10
CA GLU A 48 19.35 -1.63 5.15
C GLU A 48 17.91 -1.16 4.88
N VAL A 49 17.19 -0.71 5.92
CA VAL A 49 15.86 -0.09 5.77
C VAL A 49 15.93 1.14 4.86
N ASP A 50 16.90 2.02 5.09
CA ASP A 50 17.09 3.23 4.28
C ASP A 50 17.41 2.89 2.82
N ALA A 51 18.29 1.91 2.59
CA ALA A 51 18.64 1.44 1.24
C ALA A 51 17.42 0.89 0.50
N GLN A 52 16.60 0.06 1.16
CA GLN A 52 15.38 -0.49 0.57
C GLN A 52 14.32 0.59 0.33
N GLN A 53 14.17 1.55 1.24
CA GLN A 53 13.26 2.68 1.05
C GLN A 53 13.67 3.53 -0.15
N GLN A 54 14.97 3.79 -0.33
CA GLN A 54 15.48 4.52 -1.49
C GLN A 54 15.23 3.75 -2.80
N ALA A 55 15.43 2.43 -2.80
CA ALA A 55 15.09 1.58 -3.94
C ALA A 55 13.59 1.65 -4.29
N ARG A 56 12.71 1.61 -3.28
CA ARG A 56 11.26 1.76 -3.45
C ARG A 56 10.87 3.10 -4.07
N ILE A 57 11.49 4.19 -3.62
CA ILE A 57 11.26 5.53 -4.18
C ILE A 57 11.69 5.57 -5.65
N ALA A 58 12.89 5.08 -5.95
CA ALA A 58 13.41 5.06 -7.32
C ALA A 58 12.50 4.25 -8.28
N LEU A 59 12.00 3.09 -7.83
CA LEU A 59 11.06 2.28 -8.59
C LEU A 59 9.73 3.01 -8.84
N ARG A 60 9.17 3.67 -7.82
CA ARG A 60 7.93 4.45 -7.96
C ARG A 60 8.10 5.63 -8.92
N GLN A 61 9.20 6.36 -8.84
CA GLN A 61 9.50 7.46 -9.75
C GLN A 61 9.64 6.97 -11.20
N ALA A 62 10.39 5.89 -11.42
CA ALA A 62 10.54 5.29 -12.74
C ALA A 62 9.20 4.80 -13.32
N ALA A 63 8.33 4.23 -12.47
CA ALA A 63 6.99 3.81 -12.87
C ALA A 63 6.09 5.00 -13.25
N GLN A 64 6.13 6.09 -12.47
CA GLN A 64 5.37 7.32 -12.78
C GLN A 64 5.78 7.94 -14.11
N CYS A 65 7.07 7.94 -14.44
CA CYS A 65 7.55 8.45 -15.73
C CYS A 65 7.15 7.56 -16.92
N ARG A 66 6.97 6.25 -16.71
CA ARG A 66 6.63 5.30 -17.78
C ARG A 66 5.13 5.05 -17.94
N ILE A 67 4.35 5.26 -16.88
CA ILE A 67 2.93 4.92 -16.83
C ILE A 67 2.15 6.21 -16.57
N SER A 68 1.84 6.93 -17.65
CA SER A 68 0.83 7.99 -17.60
C SER A 68 -0.52 7.40 -17.99
N ALA A 69 -1.57 7.76 -17.25
CA ALA A 69 -2.93 7.53 -17.72
C ALA A 69 -3.10 8.25 -19.07
N PRO A 70 -3.75 7.62 -20.07
CA PRO A 70 -4.03 8.30 -21.32
C PRO A 70 -5.03 9.44 -21.07
N LEU A 71 -4.85 10.57 -21.77
CA LEU A 71 -5.59 11.81 -21.52
C LEU A 71 -7.12 11.62 -21.59
N ASN A 72 -7.59 10.74 -22.48
CA ASN A 72 -9.00 10.39 -22.62
C ASN A 72 -9.58 9.68 -21.38
N LEU A 73 -8.80 8.82 -20.73
CA LEU A 73 -9.19 8.18 -19.47
C LEU A 73 -9.29 9.21 -18.36
N HIS A 74 -8.31 10.13 -18.28
CA HIS A 74 -8.32 11.19 -17.27
C HIS A 74 -9.53 12.13 -17.46
N ASP A 75 -9.83 12.56 -18.69
CA ASP A 75 -11.03 13.35 -18.98
C ASP A 75 -12.31 12.59 -18.60
N SER A 76 -12.41 11.31 -18.97
CA SER A 76 -13.55 10.46 -18.62
C SER A 76 -13.73 10.31 -17.10
N LEU A 77 -12.64 10.10 -16.34
CA LEU A 77 -12.67 9.99 -14.88
C LEU A 77 -13.06 11.31 -14.21
N SER A 78 -12.60 12.45 -14.75
CA SER A 78 -12.94 13.79 -14.21
C SER A 78 -14.43 14.14 -14.33
N ARG A 79 -15.14 13.49 -15.25
CA ARG A 79 -16.58 13.66 -15.47
C ARG A 79 -17.45 12.73 -14.64
N ILE A 80 -16.87 11.75 -13.93
CA ILE A 80 -17.63 10.87 -13.03
C ILE A 80 -18.14 11.72 -11.86
N PRO A 81 -19.45 11.91 -11.70
CA PRO A 81 -19.97 12.63 -10.55
C PRO A 81 -19.69 11.82 -9.28
N LEU A 82 -18.93 12.39 -8.35
CA LEU A 82 -18.80 11.84 -7.00
C LEU A 82 -20.15 12.03 -6.31
N ALA A 83 -21.01 11.03 -6.37
CA ALA A 83 -22.32 11.09 -5.74
C ALA A 83 -22.16 11.25 -4.22
N GLY A 84 -22.39 12.47 -3.73
CA GLY A 84 -22.99 12.74 -2.43
C GLY A 84 -22.07 12.86 -1.22
N SER A 85 -21.18 13.84 -1.18
CA SER A 85 -20.87 14.48 0.11
C SER A 85 -21.93 15.56 0.40
N SER A 86 -23.05 15.10 0.97
CA SER A 86 -23.96 15.88 1.81
C SER A 86 -24.88 16.93 1.15
N THR A 87 -26.02 16.47 0.62
CA THR A 87 -27.32 17.03 1.01
C THR A 87 -28.27 15.87 1.25
N ILE A 88 -28.56 15.59 2.52
CA ILE A 88 -29.64 14.68 2.90
C ILE A 88 -30.95 15.31 2.41
N GLY A 89 -31.64 14.61 1.50
CA GLY A 89 -33.01 14.90 1.11
C GLY A 89 -33.19 15.23 -0.37
N GLU A 90 -33.10 14.23 -1.24
CA GLU A 90 -34.19 13.92 -2.20
C GLU A 90 -33.87 12.60 -2.90
N ILE A 91 -34.61 11.54 -2.55
CA ILE A 91 -34.47 10.22 -3.16
C ILE A 91 -35.21 10.26 -4.50
N ALA A 92 -34.57 10.75 -5.56
CA ALA A 92 -35.06 10.58 -6.92
C ALA A 92 -34.52 9.25 -7.48
N SER A 93 -35.36 8.24 -7.33
CA SER A 93 -35.21 6.90 -7.89
C SER A 93 -35.15 6.97 -9.42
N ASP A 94 -33.98 6.75 -10.01
CA ASP A 94 -33.86 6.55 -11.46
C ASP A 94 -33.02 5.31 -11.79
N SER A 95 -33.46 4.18 -11.22
CA SER A 95 -32.90 2.83 -11.40
C SER A 95 -33.06 2.26 -12.82
N LYS A 96 -33.53 3.04 -13.80
CA LYS A 96 -33.83 2.55 -15.15
C LYS A 96 -32.73 2.82 -16.19
N ARG A 97 -31.71 3.63 -15.87
CA ARG A 97 -30.72 4.05 -16.87
C ARG A 97 -29.51 3.11 -17.04
N TRP A 98 -29.26 2.18 -16.10
CA TRP A 98 -28.04 1.36 -16.09
C TRP A 98 -28.18 -0.08 -16.64
N SER A 99 -29.37 -0.54 -17.00
CA SER A 99 -29.57 -1.92 -17.48
C SER A 99 -29.29 -2.12 -18.98
N GLY A 100 -29.07 -1.04 -19.75
CA GLY A 100 -28.94 -1.12 -21.22
C GLY A 100 -27.51 -1.22 -21.78
N TRP A 101 -26.48 -0.87 -20.99
CA TRP A 101 -25.13 -0.69 -21.54
C TRP A 101 -24.22 -1.93 -21.42
N TRP A 102 -24.60 -2.92 -20.61
CA TRP A 102 -23.80 -4.12 -20.35
C TRP A 102 -24.21 -5.33 -21.18
N ARG A 103 -25.08 -5.14 -22.18
CA ARG A 103 -25.51 -6.19 -23.12
C ARG A 103 -25.36 -5.73 -24.58
N LYS A 104 -24.19 -5.24 -24.95
CA LYS A 104 -23.69 -5.34 -26.33
C LYS A 104 -22.17 -5.26 -26.37
#